data_AF-A0A2V9WAX8-F1
#
_entry.id   AF-A0A2V9WAX8-F1
#
_cell.length_a   1.000
_cell.length_b   1.000
_cell.length_c   1.000
_cell.angle_alpha   90.00
_cell.angle_beta   90.00
_cell.angle_gamma   90.00
#
_symmetry.space_group_name_H-M   'P 1'
#
loop_
_entity.id
_entity.type
_entity.pdbx_description
1 polymer ?
#
loop_
_entity_poly.entity_id
_entity_poly.type
_entity_poly.pdbx_seq_one_letter_code
_entity_poly.pdbx_strand_id
1 'polypeptide(L)'
;MKMPDLTSLALRNLRESLLRNSLTTLGISVGVASLVAMLSLGIGLQQLFSRRLAKSGLFDTVLVTSRRDLRGMNREEERNGPTPGESRVLDEPARLEIEHLPNVLEAYPDIRFITELRFEGKPHLTMISALPDSAKSNDAFEGMQGSYFSSETAPEVILQKTFAEELLGKTPVRGGDEPNVADLAKPLLGKEVTMRYAQRAPSPSPSSPPRADLADSNELAGAAYSVVSREQTLKIVGVADLDPENMR
;
A
#
# COMPACT_ATOMS: atom_id res chain seq x y z
N MET A 1 -35.78 -8.10 -62.49
CA MET A 1 -36.55 -8.56 -61.31
C MET A 1 -36.35 -7.55 -60.20
N LYS A 2 -37.42 -7.02 -59.62
CA LYS A 2 -37.32 -5.93 -58.63
C LYS A 2 -37.01 -6.55 -57.26
N MET A 3 -35.93 -6.13 -56.62
CA MET A 3 -35.53 -6.54 -55.26
C MET A 3 -36.69 -6.66 -54.22
N PRO A 4 -37.68 -5.75 -54.18
CA PRO A 4 -38.81 -5.88 -53.26
C PRO A 4 -39.67 -7.14 -53.48
N ASP A 5 -39.67 -7.68 -54.71
CA ASP A 5 -40.43 -8.89 -55.04
C ASP A 5 -39.74 -10.13 -54.46
N LEU A 6 -38.41 -10.21 -54.60
CA LEU A 6 -37.59 -11.29 -54.03
C LEU A 6 -37.65 -11.32 -52.50
N THR A 7 -37.64 -10.16 -51.83
CA THR A 7 -37.78 -10.09 -50.38
C THR A 7 -39.18 -10.50 -49.92
N SER A 8 -40.22 -10.14 -50.67
CA SER A 8 -41.60 -10.53 -50.36
C SER A 8 -41.81 -12.05 -50.43
N LEU A 9 -41.18 -12.71 -51.41
CA LEU A 9 -41.20 -14.17 -51.56
C LEU A 9 -40.43 -14.87 -50.44
N ALA A 10 -39.26 -14.36 -50.06
CA ALA A 10 -38.48 -14.88 -48.94
C ALA A 10 -39.21 -14.77 -47.59
N LEU A 11 -39.87 -13.63 -47.33
CA LEU A 11 -40.67 -13.39 -46.13
C LEU A 11 -41.87 -14.33 -46.01
N ARG A 12 -42.51 -14.66 -47.15
CA ARG A 12 -43.63 -15.61 -47.17
C ARG A 12 -43.16 -17.03 -46.87
N ASN A 13 -42.02 -17.43 -47.42
CA ASN A 13 -41.41 -18.73 -47.15
C ASN A 13 -40.99 -18.88 -45.66
N LEU A 14 -40.46 -17.81 -45.05
CA LEU A 14 -40.14 -17.77 -43.62
C LEU A 14 -41.38 -17.92 -42.72
N ARG A 15 -42.55 -17.45 -43.17
CA ARG A 15 -43.84 -17.57 -42.46
C ARG A 15 -44.51 -18.93 -42.61
N GLU A 16 -44.17 -19.73 -43.60
CA GLU A 16 -44.71 -21.09 -43.75
C GLU A 16 -43.96 -22.12 -42.88
N SER A 17 -42.69 -21.87 -42.56
CA SER A 17 -41.85 -22.74 -41.72
C SER A 17 -41.46 -22.10 -40.37
N LEU A 18 -42.44 -21.52 -39.67
CA LEU A 18 -42.23 -20.72 -38.46
C LEU A 18 -41.43 -21.43 -37.37
N LEU A 19 -41.74 -22.70 -37.06
CA LEU A 19 -41.10 -23.44 -35.97
C LEU A 19 -39.62 -23.70 -36.19
N ARG A 20 -39.25 -24.12 -37.40
CA ARG A 20 -37.86 -24.42 -37.74
C ARG A 20 -37.04 -23.13 -37.82
N ASN A 21 -37.57 -22.11 -38.48
CA ASN A 21 -36.88 -20.84 -38.65
C ASN A 21 -36.70 -20.08 -37.34
N SER A 22 -37.69 -20.12 -36.43
CA SER A 22 -37.56 -19.51 -35.11
C SER A 22 -36.51 -20.24 -34.27
N LEU A 23 -36.49 -21.58 -34.29
CA LEU A 23 -35.54 -22.38 -33.53
C LEU A 23 -34.10 -22.20 -34.03
N THR A 24 -33.88 -22.11 -35.34
CA THR A 24 -32.55 -21.80 -35.91
C THR A 24 -32.12 -20.37 -35.60
N THR A 25 -33.03 -19.40 -35.69
CA THR A 25 -32.73 -17.99 -35.35
C THR A 25 -32.41 -17.83 -33.86
N LEU A 26 -33.11 -18.56 -32.99
CA LEU A 26 -32.82 -18.61 -31.55
C LEU A 26 -31.45 -19.23 -31.29
N GLY A 27 -31.15 -20.37 -31.93
CA GLY A 27 -29.84 -21.03 -31.78
C GLY A 27 -28.68 -20.12 -32.18
N ILE A 28 -28.81 -19.45 -33.34
CA ILE A 28 -27.79 -18.49 -33.80
C ILE A 28 -27.71 -17.28 -32.86
N SER A 29 -28.83 -16.73 -32.42
CA SER A 29 -28.87 -15.58 -31.50
C SER A 29 -28.18 -15.89 -30.17
N VAL A 30 -28.49 -17.04 -29.56
CA VAL A 30 -27.87 -17.47 -28.30
C VAL A 30 -26.38 -17.77 -28.50
N GLY A 31 -26.00 -18.38 -29.62
CA GLY A 31 -24.59 -18.63 -29.96
C GLY A 31 -23.78 -17.34 -30.06
N VAL A 32 -24.26 -16.35 -30.83
CA VAL A 32 -23.58 -15.06 -30.96
C VAL A 32 -23.58 -14.29 -29.64
N ALA A 33 -24.69 -14.27 -28.92
CA ALA A 33 -24.79 -13.56 -27.63
C ALA A 33 -23.81 -14.14 -26.59
N SER A 34 -23.69 -15.48 -26.50
CA SER A 34 -22.76 -16.11 -25.55
C SER A 34 -21.30 -15.87 -25.91
N LEU A 35 -20.95 -15.90 -27.21
CA LEU A 35 -19.60 -15.57 -27.68
C LEU A 35 -19.23 -14.12 -27.35
N VAL A 36 -20.13 -13.17 -27.66
CA VAL A 36 -19.92 -11.74 -27.36
C VAL A 36 -19.83 -11.50 -25.85
N ALA A 37 -20.66 -12.17 -25.05
CA ALA A 37 -20.63 -12.05 -23.60
C ALA A 37 -19.30 -12.53 -23.01
N MET A 38 -18.82 -13.71 -23.43
CA MET A 38 -17.54 -14.25 -22.97
C MET A 38 -16.36 -13.36 -23.40
N LEU A 39 -16.37 -12.87 -24.64
CA LEU A 39 -15.34 -11.96 -25.14
C LEU A 39 -15.33 -10.64 -24.36
N SER A 40 -16.51 -10.07 -24.14
CA SER A 40 -16.65 -8.80 -23.39
C SER A 40 -16.23 -8.96 -21.94
N LEU A 41 -16.58 -10.08 -21.30
CA LEU A 41 -16.16 -10.39 -19.94
C LEU A 41 -14.63 -10.59 -19.87
N GLY A 42 -14.05 -11.34 -20.81
CA GLY A 42 -12.61 -11.58 -20.85
C GLY A 42 -11.82 -10.27 -20.98
N ILE A 43 -12.21 -9.41 -21.93
CA ILE A 43 -11.58 -8.10 -22.13
C ILE A 43 -11.81 -7.20 -20.90
N GLY A 44 -13.03 -7.19 -20.35
CA GLY A 44 -13.36 -6.39 -19.17
C GLY A 44 -12.52 -6.77 -17.95
N LEU A 45 -12.37 -8.07 -17.67
CA LEU A 45 -11.51 -8.56 -16.58
C LEU A 45 -10.05 -8.19 -16.81
N GLN A 46 -9.52 -8.40 -18.03
CA GLN A 46 -8.14 -8.03 -18.35
C GLN A 46 -7.89 -6.53 -18.14
N GLN A 47 -8.83 -5.67 -18.54
CA GLN A 47 -8.73 -4.22 -18.31
C GLN A 47 -8.78 -3.87 -16.83
N LEU A 48 -9.63 -4.53 -16.04
CA LEU A 48 -9.71 -4.32 -14.59
C LEU A 48 -8.40 -4.73 -13.91
N PHE A 49 -7.85 -5.90 -14.23
CA PHE A 49 -6.57 -6.34 -13.68
C PHE A 49 -5.42 -5.43 -14.09
N SER A 50 -5.33 -5.07 -15.38
CA SER A 50 -4.28 -4.19 -15.89
C SER A 50 -4.33 -2.81 -15.23
N ARG A 51 -5.52 -2.23 -15.03
CA ARG A 51 -5.66 -0.95 -14.33
C ARG A 51 -5.25 -1.05 -12.86
N ARG A 52 -5.65 -2.12 -12.16
CA ARG A 52 -5.25 -2.34 -10.77
C ARG A 52 -3.73 -2.49 -10.62
N LEU A 53 -3.10 -3.25 -11.51
CA LEU A 53 -1.65 -3.44 -11.55
C LEU A 53 -0.88 -2.16 -11.92
N ALA A 54 -1.39 -1.38 -12.87
CA ALA A 54 -0.77 -0.12 -13.24
C ALA A 54 -0.85 0.92 -12.10
N LYS A 55 -1.97 0.95 -11.37
CA LYS A 55 -2.17 1.84 -10.23
C LYS A 55 -1.44 1.41 -8.96
N SER A 56 -1.12 0.13 -8.82
CA SER A 56 -0.40 -0.37 -7.64
C SER A 56 1.06 0.08 -7.58
N GLY A 57 1.58 0.68 -8.67
CA GLY A 57 2.97 1.11 -8.74
C GLY A 57 3.96 -0.04 -8.85
N LEU A 58 3.50 -1.28 -9.05
CA LEU A 58 4.36 -2.48 -9.11
C LEU A 58 5.43 -2.39 -10.22
N PHE A 59 5.09 -1.75 -11.34
CA PHE A 59 6.00 -1.61 -12.47
C PHE A 59 6.91 -0.39 -12.38
N ASP A 60 6.59 0.57 -11.51
CA ASP A 60 7.24 1.88 -11.44
C ASP A 60 7.97 2.10 -10.10
N THR A 61 7.93 1.13 -9.18
CA THR A 61 8.56 1.22 -7.85
C THR A 61 9.87 0.45 -7.81
N VAL A 62 10.96 1.13 -7.42
CA VAL A 62 12.26 0.51 -7.17
C VAL A 62 12.58 0.59 -5.67
N LEU A 63 12.67 -0.57 -5.01
CA LEU A 63 13.08 -0.63 -3.62
C LEU A 63 14.61 -0.54 -3.51
N VAL A 64 15.09 0.52 -2.88
CA VAL A 64 16.52 0.71 -2.59
C VAL A 64 16.78 0.34 -1.14
N THR A 65 17.55 -0.72 -0.91
CA THR A 65 17.96 -1.15 0.43
C THR A 65 19.47 -1.06 0.60
N SER A 66 19.92 -0.76 1.83
CA SER A 66 21.34 -0.81 2.16
C SER A 66 21.75 -2.24 2.53
N ARG A 67 22.87 -2.73 1.98
CA ARG A 67 23.43 -4.04 2.37
C ARG A 67 23.84 -4.10 3.85
N ARG A 68 23.98 -2.94 4.50
CA ARG A 68 24.23 -2.84 5.94
C ARG A 68 23.05 -3.34 6.78
N ASP A 69 21.81 -3.10 6.32
CA ASP A 69 20.58 -3.51 7.00
C ASP A 69 20.19 -4.96 6.70
N LEU A 70 20.68 -5.53 5.60
CA LEU A 70 20.42 -6.92 5.20
C LEU A 70 21.29 -7.96 5.92
N ARG A 71 22.00 -7.60 7.00
CA ARG A 71 22.83 -8.52 7.78
C ARG A 71 22.01 -9.72 8.27
N GLY A 72 22.16 -10.86 7.59
CA GLY A 72 21.57 -12.14 7.98
C GLY A 72 20.49 -12.70 7.05
N MET A 73 20.01 -11.96 6.05
CA MET A 73 18.92 -12.45 5.18
C MET A 73 19.38 -13.10 3.87
N ASN A 74 20.48 -12.65 3.25
CA ASN A 74 20.96 -13.20 1.97
C ASN A 74 22.46 -13.56 2.02
N ARG A 75 22.75 -14.83 2.31
CA ARG A 75 24.13 -15.38 2.34
C ARG A 75 24.74 -15.52 0.93
N GLU A 76 23.94 -15.39 -0.13
CA GLU A 76 24.37 -15.53 -1.52
C GLU A 76 24.77 -14.20 -2.17
N GLU A 77 24.18 -13.07 -1.76
CA GLU A 77 24.52 -11.73 -2.27
C GLU A 77 25.79 -11.12 -1.64
N GLU A 78 26.25 -11.67 -0.52
CA GLU A 78 27.53 -11.31 0.11
C GLU A 78 28.74 -11.59 -0.80
N ARG A 79 28.59 -12.40 -1.86
CA ARG A 79 29.70 -12.76 -2.76
C ARG A 79 30.01 -11.73 -3.85
N ASN A 80 29.05 -10.86 -4.22
CA ASN A 80 29.24 -9.91 -5.33
C ASN A 80 28.80 -8.50 -4.93
N GLY A 81 29.77 -7.72 -4.40
CA GLY A 81 29.73 -6.26 -4.28
C GLY A 81 30.40 -5.74 -3.01
N PRO A 82 30.36 -4.42 -2.76
CA PRO A 82 31.13 -3.79 -1.68
C PRO A 82 30.71 -4.30 -0.30
N THR A 83 31.66 -4.29 0.63
CA THR A 83 31.50 -4.79 2.00
C THR A 83 30.31 -4.08 2.68
N PRO A 84 29.50 -4.73 3.55
CA PRO A 84 28.36 -4.08 4.20
C PRO A 84 28.69 -2.81 5.01
N GLY A 85 29.95 -2.63 5.45
CA GLY A 85 30.43 -1.41 6.10
C GLY A 85 30.77 -0.25 5.16
N GLU A 86 30.90 -0.54 3.86
CA GLU A 86 31.23 0.40 2.79
C GLU A 86 29.98 0.80 1.98
N SER A 87 28.85 0.14 2.25
CA SER A 87 27.55 0.51 1.68
C SER A 87 27.12 1.87 2.20
N ARG A 88 26.73 2.75 1.26
CA ARG A 88 26.27 4.10 1.57
C ARG A 88 25.06 4.07 2.52
N VAL A 89 25.02 5.03 3.44
CA VAL A 89 23.87 5.25 4.32
C VAL A 89 22.76 5.93 3.53
N LEU A 90 21.54 5.40 3.64
CA LEU A 90 20.35 5.96 3.00
C LEU A 90 19.76 7.08 3.87
N ASP A 91 20.49 8.19 3.95
CA ASP A 91 20.04 9.40 4.63
C ASP A 91 19.30 10.35 3.66
N GLU A 92 18.70 11.42 4.20
CA GLU A 92 18.05 12.48 3.42
C GLU A 92 18.84 13.01 2.20
N PRO A 93 20.17 13.28 2.28
CA PRO A 93 20.93 13.66 1.09
C PRO A 93 21.00 12.56 0.03
N ALA A 94 21.01 11.29 0.42
CA ALA A 94 20.98 10.18 -0.54
C ALA A 94 19.61 10.09 -1.23
N ARG A 95 18.52 10.36 -0.50
CA ARG A 95 17.17 10.44 -1.07
C ARG A 95 17.07 11.52 -2.15
N LEU A 96 17.57 12.73 -1.86
CA LEU A 96 17.60 13.84 -2.82
C LEU A 96 18.41 13.50 -4.07
N GLU A 97 19.55 12.82 -3.94
CA GLU A 97 20.33 12.40 -5.12
C GLU A 97 19.60 11.39 -5.99
N ILE A 98 18.86 10.45 -5.38
CA ILE A 98 18.04 9.47 -6.12
C ILE A 98 16.90 10.19 -6.85
N GLU A 99 16.28 11.19 -6.23
CA GLU A 99 15.22 12.00 -6.83
C GLU A 99 15.70 12.77 -8.07
N HIS A 100 16.98 13.17 -8.13
CA HIS A 100 17.57 13.88 -9.28
C HIS A 100 17.95 12.96 -10.46
N LEU A 101 17.79 11.64 -10.33
CA LEU A 101 18.10 10.71 -11.43
C LEU A 101 17.07 10.85 -12.57
N PRO A 102 17.49 10.63 -13.83
CA PRO A 102 16.57 10.67 -14.96
C PRO A 102 15.51 9.57 -14.83
N ASN A 103 14.26 9.93 -15.13
CA ASN A 103 13.08 9.06 -15.03
C ASN A 103 12.64 8.70 -13.60
N VAL A 104 13.21 9.31 -12.56
CA VAL A 104 12.67 9.21 -11.20
C VAL A 104 11.63 10.31 -11.01
N LEU A 105 10.40 9.90 -10.72
CA LEU A 105 9.28 10.81 -10.48
C LEU A 105 9.26 11.31 -9.04
N GLU A 106 9.59 10.44 -8.10
CA GLU A 106 9.61 10.71 -6.66
C GLU A 106 10.52 9.69 -5.96
N ALA A 107 11.19 10.12 -4.89
CA ALA A 107 11.90 9.24 -3.98
C ALA A 107 11.51 9.56 -2.54
N TYR A 108 10.90 8.58 -1.85
CA TYR A 108 10.48 8.70 -0.46
C TYR A 108 11.06 7.56 0.39
N PRO A 109 11.30 7.80 1.70
CA PRO A 109 11.82 6.76 2.57
C PRO A 109 10.73 5.77 2.97
N ASP A 110 11.08 4.48 3.01
CA ASP A 110 10.20 3.44 3.56
C ASP A 110 10.50 3.24 5.05
N ILE A 111 9.72 3.91 5.91
CA ILE A 111 9.90 3.87 7.37
C ILE A 111 8.78 3.06 7.98
N ARG A 112 9.13 1.92 8.57
CA ARG A 112 8.19 1.04 9.27
C ARG A 112 8.75 0.58 10.59
N PHE A 113 7.96 0.69 11.64
CA PHE A 113 8.34 0.20 12.94
C PHE A 113 7.13 -0.14 13.78
N ILE A 114 7.34 -1.08 14.70
CA ILE A 114 6.33 -1.47 15.69
C ILE A 114 6.45 -0.52 16.88
N THR A 115 5.32 0.04 17.30
CA THR A 115 5.27 0.99 18.41
C THR A 115 3.98 0.82 19.22
N GLU A 116 4.00 1.35 20.44
CA GLU A 116 2.83 1.40 21.31
C GLU A 116 2.05 2.69 21.01
N LEU A 117 0.81 2.52 20.54
CA LEU A 117 -0.16 3.58 20.37
C LEU A 117 -1.15 3.54 21.53
N ARG A 118 -1.36 4.66 22.21
CA ARG A 118 -2.31 4.78 23.31
C ARG A 118 -3.53 5.56 22.88
N PHE A 119 -4.69 4.94 22.96
CA PHE A 119 -5.99 5.58 22.70
C PHE A 119 -6.85 5.51 23.96
N GLU A 120 -7.34 6.65 24.44
CA GLU A 120 -8.13 6.75 25.68
C GLU A 120 -7.47 6.04 26.89
N GLY A 121 -6.12 6.07 26.95
CA GLY A 121 -5.32 5.44 28.00
C GLY A 121 -5.02 3.95 27.80
N LYS A 122 -5.64 3.28 26.83
CA LYS A 122 -5.40 1.86 26.51
C LYS A 122 -4.21 1.72 25.55
N PRO A 123 -3.19 0.92 25.91
CA PRO A 123 -2.05 0.68 25.04
C PRO A 123 -2.38 -0.40 23.99
N HIS A 124 -2.08 -0.10 22.73
CA HIS A 124 -2.19 -1.01 21.60
C HIS A 124 -0.84 -1.08 20.89
N LEU A 125 -0.32 -2.30 20.68
CA LEU A 125 0.91 -2.50 19.93
C LEU A 125 0.55 -2.62 18.45
N THR A 126 1.02 -1.71 17.62
CA THR A 126 0.72 -1.71 16.19
C THR A 126 1.96 -1.35 15.36
N MET A 127 1.92 -1.70 14.07
CA MET A 127 2.92 -1.27 13.11
C MET A 127 2.49 0.10 12.56
N ILE A 128 3.42 1.05 12.54
CA ILE A 128 3.22 2.33 11.86
C ILE A 128 4.10 2.32 10.61
N SER A 129 3.52 2.77 9.51
CA SER A 129 4.16 2.94 8.21
C SER A 129 4.04 4.41 7.80
N ALA A 130 5.14 4.98 7.33
CA ALA A 130 5.13 6.32 6.74
C ALA A 130 4.58 6.26 5.31
N LEU A 131 3.80 7.26 4.93
CA LEU A 131 3.21 7.37 3.60
C LEU A 131 3.62 8.69 2.96
N PRO A 132 4.04 8.68 1.68
CA PRO A 132 4.31 9.90 0.93
C PRO A 132 3.00 10.56 0.47
N ASP A 133 3.03 11.87 0.21
CA ASP A 133 1.87 12.62 -0.28
C ASP A 133 1.30 12.07 -1.60
N SER A 134 2.14 11.47 -2.45
CA SER A 134 1.72 10.81 -3.68
C SER A 134 0.81 9.60 -3.45
N ALA A 135 0.94 8.93 -2.30
CA ALA A 135 0.14 7.76 -1.95
C ALA A 135 -1.34 8.10 -1.79
N LYS A 136 -1.71 9.39 -1.63
CA LYS A 136 -3.09 9.87 -1.64
C LYS A 136 -3.87 9.43 -2.89
N SER A 137 -3.18 9.29 -4.02
CA SER A 137 -3.79 8.90 -5.30
C SER A 137 -4.00 7.38 -5.46
N ASN A 138 -3.50 6.59 -4.51
CA ASN A 138 -3.59 5.13 -4.55
C ASN A 138 -5.02 4.65 -4.23
N ASP A 139 -5.45 3.54 -4.83
CA ASP A 139 -6.78 2.96 -4.63
C ASP A 139 -7.02 2.54 -3.15
N ALA A 140 -5.96 2.41 -2.34
CA ALA A 140 -6.05 2.04 -0.93
C ALA A 140 -6.77 3.09 -0.08
N PHE A 141 -6.75 4.34 -0.55
CA PHE A 141 -7.45 5.46 0.10
C PHE A 141 -8.77 5.80 -0.63
N GLU A 142 -9.12 5.07 -1.69
CA GLU A 142 -10.41 5.19 -2.37
C GLU A 142 -11.52 4.66 -1.43
N GLY A 143 -12.46 5.53 -1.04
CA GLY A 143 -13.50 5.18 -0.06
C GLY A 143 -13.11 5.37 1.42
N MET A 144 -11.90 5.86 1.69
CA MET A 144 -11.48 6.30 3.03
C MET A 144 -12.46 7.34 3.58
N GLN A 145 -12.73 7.23 4.88
CA GLN A 145 -13.53 8.20 5.61
C GLN A 145 -12.63 9.22 6.29
N GLY A 146 -12.91 10.51 6.10
CA GLY A 146 -12.06 11.61 6.59
C GLY A 146 -11.21 12.22 5.47
N SER A 147 -10.00 12.67 5.80
CA SER A 147 -9.08 13.29 4.86
C SER A 147 -7.71 12.61 4.90
N TYR A 148 -6.98 12.74 3.78
CA TYR A 148 -5.55 12.45 3.77
C TYR A 148 -4.80 13.50 4.63
N PHE A 149 -3.52 13.27 4.90
CA PHE A 149 -2.69 14.19 5.68
C PHE A 149 -2.79 15.63 5.14
N SER A 150 -2.86 16.59 6.06
CA SER A 150 -2.96 18.02 5.76
C SER A 150 -1.62 18.61 5.30
N SER A 151 -0.51 18.06 5.77
CA SER A 151 0.87 18.49 5.47
C SER A 151 1.86 17.38 5.81
N GLU A 152 3.00 17.35 5.12
CA GLU A 152 4.12 16.42 5.33
C GLU A 152 4.62 16.32 6.79
N THR A 153 4.47 17.39 7.58
CA THR A 153 4.93 17.44 8.98
C THR A 153 3.80 17.47 10.00
N ALA A 154 2.54 17.31 9.57
CA ALA A 154 1.40 17.35 10.47
C ALA A 154 1.41 16.12 11.39
N PRO A 155 1.18 16.29 12.72
CA PRO A 155 1.05 15.16 13.64
C PRO A 155 -0.33 14.50 13.47
N GLU A 156 -0.51 13.82 12.35
CA GLU A 156 -1.78 13.22 11.92
C GLU A 156 -1.58 11.73 11.65
N VAL A 157 -2.64 10.94 11.80
CA VAL A 157 -2.62 9.50 11.56
C VAL A 157 -3.87 9.05 10.80
N ILE A 158 -3.68 8.12 9.88
CA ILE A 158 -4.75 7.40 9.20
C ILE A 158 -4.78 5.98 9.78
N LEU A 159 -5.96 5.55 10.21
CA LEU A 159 -6.15 4.22 10.79
C LEU A 159 -6.60 3.24 9.72
N GLN A 160 -6.15 1.99 9.83
CA GLN A 160 -6.72 0.88 9.05
C GLN A 160 -8.06 0.46 9.66
N LYS A 161 -8.98 -0.07 8.85
CA LYS A 161 -10.28 -0.60 9.30
C LYS A 161 -10.15 -1.60 10.46
N THR A 162 -9.27 -2.60 10.32
CA THR A 162 -9.03 -3.63 11.34
C THR A 162 -8.57 -3.04 12.67
N PHE A 163 -7.69 -2.05 12.62
CA PHE A 163 -7.21 -1.38 13.82
C PHE A 163 -8.27 -0.45 14.42
N ALA A 164 -9.06 0.24 13.59
CA ALA A 164 -10.21 1.03 14.03
C ALA A 164 -11.27 0.16 14.75
N GLU A 165 -11.50 -1.06 14.26
CA GLU A 165 -12.35 -2.06 14.93
C GLU A 165 -11.78 -2.45 16.30
N GLU A 166 -10.46 -2.71 16.37
CA GLU A 166 -9.78 -3.06 17.62
C GLU A 166 -9.87 -1.92 18.66
N LEU A 167 -9.63 -0.68 18.24
CA LEU A 167 -9.74 0.51 19.11
C LEU A 167 -11.16 0.68 19.67
N LEU A 168 -12.18 0.35 18.88
CA LEU A 168 -13.58 0.41 19.28
C LEU A 168 -14.06 -0.86 20.01
N GLY A 169 -13.21 -1.89 20.15
CA GLY A 169 -13.58 -3.19 20.72
C GLY A 169 -14.63 -3.94 19.90
N LYS A 170 -14.80 -3.58 18.61
CA LYS A 170 -15.74 -4.18 17.67
C LYS A 170 -15.03 -5.20 16.77
N THR A 171 -14.21 -6.07 17.34
CA THR A 171 -13.60 -7.17 16.59
C THR A 171 -14.70 -8.07 16.02
N PRO A 172 -14.88 -8.14 14.69
CA PRO A 172 -15.95 -8.92 14.10
C PRO A 172 -15.70 -10.41 14.40
N VAL A 173 -16.73 -11.09 14.90
CA VAL A 173 -16.73 -12.56 14.98
C VAL A 173 -16.66 -13.09 13.54
N ARG A 174 -15.78 -14.06 13.26
CA ARG A 174 -15.64 -14.70 11.94
C ARG A 174 -17.02 -15.02 11.34
N GLY A 175 -17.39 -14.33 10.26
CA GLY A 175 -18.65 -14.52 9.54
C GLY A 175 -19.83 -13.63 9.95
N GLY A 176 -19.62 -12.61 10.80
CA GLY A 176 -20.60 -11.55 11.07
C GLY A 176 -20.59 -10.42 10.03
N ASP A 177 -21.57 -9.52 10.10
CA ASP A 177 -21.61 -8.30 9.28
C ASP A 177 -20.32 -7.50 9.46
N GLU A 178 -19.62 -7.23 8.36
CA GLU A 178 -18.46 -6.33 8.38
C GLU A 178 -18.94 -4.92 8.75
N PRO A 179 -18.40 -4.31 9.82
CA PRO A 179 -18.79 -2.97 10.19
C PRO A 179 -18.37 -2.00 9.08
N ASN A 180 -19.31 -1.13 8.69
CA ASN A 180 -19.05 -0.11 7.68
C ASN A 180 -18.00 0.88 8.20
N VAL A 181 -17.00 1.19 7.36
CA VAL A 181 -15.92 2.14 7.67
C VAL A 181 -16.49 3.50 8.10
N ALA A 182 -17.63 3.93 7.54
CA ALA A 182 -18.30 5.17 7.94
C ALA A 182 -18.74 5.16 9.41
N ASP A 183 -19.16 4.02 9.96
CA ASP A 183 -19.61 3.91 11.34
C ASP A 183 -18.46 3.73 12.32
N LEU A 184 -17.33 3.18 11.87
CA LEU A 184 -16.08 3.14 12.63
C LEU A 184 -15.39 4.51 12.66
N ALA A 185 -15.47 5.27 11.57
CA ALA A 185 -14.80 6.55 11.44
C ALA A 185 -15.47 7.66 12.27
N LYS A 186 -16.81 7.73 12.31
CA LYS A 186 -17.56 8.75 13.08
C LYS A 186 -17.04 8.98 14.52
N PRO A 187 -16.84 7.93 15.35
CA PRO A 187 -16.33 8.11 16.72
C PRO A 187 -14.81 8.29 16.82
N LEU A 188 -14.04 8.03 15.77
CA LEU A 188 -12.57 8.06 15.78
C LEU A 188 -11.99 9.32 15.14
N LEU A 189 -12.65 9.86 14.11
CA LEU A 189 -12.20 11.06 13.40
C LEU A 189 -12.13 12.26 14.34
N GLY A 190 -10.98 12.93 14.33
CA GLY A 190 -10.68 14.10 15.14
C GLY A 190 -10.24 13.80 16.57
N LYS A 191 -10.20 12.54 17.00
CA LYS A 191 -9.63 12.16 18.30
C LYS A 191 -8.10 12.13 18.26
N GLU A 192 -7.50 12.23 19.43
CA GLU A 192 -6.06 12.17 19.61
C GLU A 192 -5.62 10.79 20.09
N VAL A 193 -4.48 10.33 19.58
CA VAL A 193 -3.77 9.12 20.01
C VAL A 193 -2.35 9.51 20.39
N THR A 194 -1.81 8.88 21.42
CA THR A 194 -0.41 9.12 21.84
C THR A 194 0.45 7.98 21.33
N MET A 195 1.39 8.29 20.43
CA MET A 195 2.40 7.36 19.95
C MET A 195 3.65 7.44 20.84
N ARG A 196 4.16 6.29 21.28
CA ARG A 196 5.42 6.22 22.03
C ARG A 196 6.52 5.55 21.22
N TYR A 197 7.49 6.34 20.75
CA TYR A 197 8.56 5.86 19.89
C TYR A 197 9.94 6.01 20.55
N ALA A 198 10.86 5.13 20.16
CA ALA A 198 12.25 5.16 20.60
C ALA A 198 13.07 5.98 19.60
N GLN A 199 13.64 7.10 20.03
CA GLN A 199 14.55 7.90 19.22
C GLN A 199 16.00 7.62 19.63
N ARG A 200 16.87 7.35 18.65
CA ARG A 200 18.32 7.34 18.88
C ARG A 200 18.79 8.78 19.06
N ALA A 201 19.38 9.07 20.22
CA ALA A 201 20.10 10.30 20.47
C ALA A 201 21.61 10.03 20.36
N PRO A 202 22.38 10.87 19.64
CA PRO A 202 23.83 10.78 19.66
C PRO A 202 24.31 11.03 21.09
N SER A 203 25.14 10.13 21.63
CA SER A 203 25.79 10.41 22.92
C SER A 203 26.73 11.61 22.75
N PRO A 204 26.82 12.50 23.77
CA PRO A 204 27.88 13.49 23.78
C PRO A 204 29.22 12.75 23.76
N SER A 205 30.05 13.07 22.76
CA SER A 205 31.42 12.56 22.65
C SER A 205 32.17 12.76 23.97
N PRO A 206 32.77 11.71 24.57
CA PRO A 206 33.51 11.88 25.81
C PRO A 206 34.69 12.82 25.58
N SER A 207 34.66 13.97 26.25
CA SER A 207 35.72 14.97 26.27
C SER A 207 36.88 14.54 27.17
N SER A 208 37.56 13.45 26.81
CA SER A 208 38.75 12.99 27.54
C SER A 208 39.85 12.60 26.53
N PRO A 209 41.07 13.18 26.63
CA PRO A 209 42.16 12.80 25.73
C PRO A 209 42.56 11.34 25.99
N PRO A 210 43.01 10.60 24.95
CA PRO A 210 43.35 9.20 25.09
C PRO A 210 44.55 9.05 26.01
N ARG A 211 44.37 8.35 27.13
CA ARG A 211 45.50 7.72 27.84
C ARG A 211 45.96 6.57 26.97
N ALA A 212 47.14 6.73 26.36
CA ALA A 212 47.89 5.63 25.80
C ALA A 212 48.26 4.71 26.97
N ASP A 213 47.55 3.61 27.13
CA ASP A 213 48.07 2.33 27.60
C ASP A 213 46.95 1.29 27.55
N LEU A 214 47.31 0.10 27.04
CA LEU A 214 46.52 -1.13 26.86
C LEU A 214 46.02 -1.35 25.42
N ALA A 215 46.94 -1.91 24.63
CA ALA A 215 46.62 -2.74 23.47
C ALA A 215 45.96 -4.05 23.95
N ASP A 216 44.68 -4.20 23.62
CA ASP A 216 43.96 -5.46 23.32
C ASP A 216 42.48 -5.33 23.73
N SER A 217 41.71 -4.65 22.89
CA SER A 217 40.33 -5.00 22.62
C SER A 217 39.88 -4.29 21.35
N ASN A 218 39.77 -5.04 20.25
CA ASN A 218 39.04 -4.61 19.06
C ASN A 218 37.52 -4.68 19.36
N GLU A 219 37.11 -4.09 20.47
CA GLU A 219 35.73 -3.98 20.93
C GLU A 219 35.09 -2.80 20.22
N LEU A 220 34.06 -3.11 19.43
CA LEU A 220 32.94 -2.24 19.11
C LEU A 220 33.21 -0.75 19.34
N ALA A 221 33.86 -0.09 18.39
CA ALA A 221 33.61 1.33 18.12
C ALA A 221 32.20 1.51 17.53
N GLY A 222 31.20 0.87 18.14
CA GLY A 222 29.81 1.17 17.94
C GLY A 222 29.59 2.47 18.70
N ALA A 223 29.35 3.56 17.95
CA ALA A 223 28.95 4.83 18.52
C ALA A 223 27.95 4.56 19.65
N ALA A 224 28.30 4.90 20.90
CA ALA A 224 27.39 4.73 22.02
C ALA A 224 26.15 5.59 21.71
N TYR A 225 25.01 4.99 21.43
CA TYR A 225 23.77 5.72 21.20
C TYR A 225 22.88 5.56 22.42
N SER A 226 22.30 6.66 22.89
CA SER A 226 21.26 6.60 23.91
C SER A 226 19.92 6.45 23.21
N VAL A 227 19.07 5.55 23.71
CA VAL A 227 17.70 5.39 23.21
C VAL A 227 16.79 6.14 24.16
N VAL A 228 16.17 7.22 23.69
CA VAL A 228 15.24 8.03 24.48
C VAL A 228 13.82 7.72 24.01
N SER A 229 12.96 7.31 24.94
CA SER A 229 11.53 7.17 24.68
C SER A 229 10.91 8.56 24.56
N ARG A 230 10.25 8.84 23.43
CA ARG A 230 9.46 10.05 23.21
C ARG A 230 7.99 9.70 23.01
N GLU A 231 7.15 10.62 23.44
CA GLU A 231 5.71 10.56 23.23
C GLU A 231 5.32 11.69 22.28
N GLN A 232 4.44 11.38 21.32
CA GLN A 232 3.89 12.34 20.39
C GLN A 232 2.40 12.12 20.27
N THR A 233 1.62 13.19 20.45
CA THR A 233 0.19 13.19 20.20
C THR A 233 -0.06 13.35 18.71
N LEU A 234 -0.90 12.47 18.16
CA LEU A 234 -1.30 12.45 16.75
C LEU A 234 -2.82 12.56 16.68
N LYS A 235 -3.32 13.31 15.70
CA LYS A 235 -4.75 13.43 15.43
C LYS A 235 -5.19 12.42 14.38
N ILE A 236 -6.27 11.69 14.66
CA ILE A 236 -6.87 10.77 13.69
C ILE A 236 -7.61 11.59 12.64
N VAL A 237 -7.14 11.55 11.39
CA VAL A 237 -7.73 12.32 10.26
C VAL A 237 -8.48 11.45 9.26
N GLY A 238 -8.18 10.15 9.23
CA GLY A 238 -8.78 9.23 8.29
C GLY A 238 -8.89 7.80 8.83
N VAL A 239 -9.85 7.06 8.28
CA VAL A 239 -9.94 5.60 8.42
C VAL A 239 -10.04 4.97 7.03
N ALA A 240 -9.02 4.22 6.64
CA ALA A 240 -8.93 3.54 5.35
C ALA A 240 -9.59 2.15 5.41
N ASP A 241 -10.33 1.80 4.37
CA ASP A 241 -10.99 0.49 4.23
C ASP A 241 -9.97 -0.59 3.83
N LEU A 242 -9.13 -0.25 2.85
CA LEU A 242 -8.11 -1.13 2.29
C LEU A 242 -6.77 -0.89 2.99
N ASP A 243 -6.01 -1.97 3.13
CA ASP A 243 -4.64 -1.87 3.61
C ASP A 243 -3.71 -1.43 2.46
N PRO A 244 -3.10 -0.23 2.51
CA PRO A 244 -2.16 0.21 1.49
C PRO A 244 -0.95 -0.71 1.33
N GLU A 245 -0.61 -1.49 2.36
CA GLU A 245 0.51 -2.44 2.31
C GLU A 245 0.18 -3.68 1.49
N ASN A 246 -1.08 -4.15 1.48
CA ASN A 246 -1.51 -5.28 0.64
C ASN A 246 -1.57 -4.94 -0.85
N MET A 247 -1.39 -3.67 -1.20
CA MET A 247 -1.42 -3.15 -2.56
C MET A 247 -0.05 -2.79 -3.12
N ARG A 248 1.03 -2.90 -2.33
CA ARG A 248 2.41 -2.74 -2.81
C ARG A 248 2.96 -4.02 -3.42
#